data_AF-A0AAN8NKX4-F1
#
_entry.id   AF-A0AAN8NKX4-F1
#
_cell.length_a   1.000
_cell.length_b   1.000
_cell.length_c   1.000
_cell.angle_alpha   90.00
_cell.angle_beta   90.00
_cell.angle_gamma   90.00
#
_symmetry.space_group_name_H-M   'P 1'
#
loop_
_entity.id
_entity.type
_entity.pdbx_description
1 polymer ?
#
loop_
_entity_poly.entity_id
_entity_poly.type
_entity_poly.pdbx_seq_one_letter_code
_entity_poly.pdbx_strand_id
1 'polypeptide(L)'
;MQRPLKLHKYHLKLSLSEEDMRYMTYMAKRRFDRITLALRQMPKNMLLVIRNINTIRAIAKDHGDPVDRFTVMARSATRGAFVDKRAGILCKLKGLKQRITFEIHLWTDYLKLINYRTCYRLLLYFEKAPDLSKIVEEMQLQV
;
A
#
# COMPACT_ATOMS: atom_id res chain seq x y z
N MET A 1 -6.43 -10.75 6.69
CA MET A 1 -5.17 -11.13 6.02
C MET A 1 -5.06 -10.32 4.74
N GLN A 2 -4.01 -9.54 4.54
CA GLN A 2 -3.78 -8.91 3.23
C GLN A 2 -3.31 -10.00 2.25
N ARG A 3 -3.87 -10.02 1.04
CA ARG A 3 -3.37 -10.88 -0.05
C ARG A 3 -1.93 -10.44 -0.37
N PRO A 4 -0.97 -11.36 -0.59
CA PRO A 4 0.33 -10.97 -1.13
C PRO A 4 0.10 -10.23 -2.45
N LEU A 5 0.74 -9.07 -2.61
CA LEU A 5 0.61 -8.23 -3.79
C LEU A 5 1.01 -9.04 -5.03
N LYS A 6 0.03 -9.38 -5.86
CA LYS A 6 0.28 -9.91 -7.20
C LYS A 6 0.26 -8.70 -8.14
N LEU A 7 1.44 -8.22 -8.53
CA LEU A 7 1.52 -7.26 -9.64
C LEU A 7 1.10 -7.99 -10.91
N HIS A 8 -0.16 -7.81 -11.31
CA HIS A 8 -0.56 -8.13 -12.68
C HIS A 8 0.03 -7.03 -13.57
N LYS A 9 0.70 -7.41 -14.66
CA LYS A 9 1.75 -6.64 -15.35
C LYS A 9 1.42 -5.18 -15.72
N TYR A 10 0.16 -4.74 -15.67
CA TYR A 10 -0.24 -3.40 -16.11
C TYR A 10 -1.31 -2.69 -15.25
N HIS A 11 -1.84 -3.28 -14.17
CA HIS A 11 -2.87 -2.63 -13.36
C HIS A 11 -2.68 -2.85 -11.85
N LEU A 12 -2.49 -1.75 -11.11
CA LEU A 12 -2.67 -1.74 -9.66
C LEU A 12 -4.17 -1.78 -9.37
N LYS A 13 -4.67 -2.93 -8.89
CA LYS A 13 -6.06 -3.06 -8.45
C LYS A 13 -6.22 -2.29 -7.14
N LEU A 14 -6.79 -1.08 -7.22
CA LEU A 14 -6.98 -0.17 -6.09
C LEU A 14 -8.12 -0.62 -5.16
N SER A 15 -9.02 -1.48 -5.65
CA SER A 15 -10.14 -2.03 -4.90
C SER A 15 -10.11 -3.56 -4.87
N LEU A 16 -10.59 -4.14 -3.77
CA LEU A 16 -10.79 -5.58 -3.65
C LEU A 16 -11.99 -5.99 -4.51
N SER A 17 -11.79 -6.89 -5.47
CA SER A 17 -12.91 -7.51 -6.20
C SER A 17 -13.59 -8.57 -5.34
N GLU A 18 -14.82 -8.91 -5.70
CA GLU A 18 -15.53 -10.05 -5.12
C GLU A 18 -14.71 -11.33 -5.07
N GLU A 19 -13.97 -11.65 -6.15
CA GLU A 19 -13.12 -12.84 -6.19
C GLU A 19 -12.01 -12.78 -5.16
N ASP A 20 -11.42 -11.60 -4.97
CA ASP A 20 -10.39 -11.36 -3.96
C ASP A 20 -10.98 -11.54 -2.56
N MET A 21 -12.20 -11.06 -2.33
CA MET A 21 -12.92 -11.21 -1.07
C MET A 21 -13.29 -12.66 -0.78
N ARG A 22 -13.80 -13.41 -1.77
CA ARG A 22 -14.11 -14.84 -1.66
C ARG A 22 -12.84 -15.64 -1.33
N TYR A 23 -11.74 -15.37 -2.04
CA TYR A 23 -10.45 -16.00 -1.77
C TYR A 23 -9.93 -15.68 -0.36
N MET A 24 -9.95 -14.41 0.04
CA MET A 24 -9.51 -13.98 1.37
C MET A 24 -10.33 -14.63 2.47
N THR A 25 -11.65 -14.74 2.28
CA THR A 25 -12.57 -15.40 3.21
C THR A 25 -12.28 -16.90 3.31
N TYR A 26 -12.11 -17.59 2.18
CA TYR A 26 -11.71 -19.00 2.14
C TYR A 26 -10.38 -19.25 2.88
N MET A 27 -9.38 -18.42 2.60
CA MET A 27 -8.06 -18.51 3.24
C MET A 27 -8.12 -18.24 4.74
N ALA A 28 -8.96 -17.29 5.17
CA ALA A 28 -9.18 -16.98 6.57
C ALA A 28 -9.85 -18.16 7.29
N LYS A 29 -10.90 -18.77 6.71
CA LYS A 29 -11.55 -19.98 7.25
C LYS A 29 -10.55 -21.13 7.41
N ARG A 30 -9.76 -21.41 6.37
CA ARG A 30 -8.76 -22.50 6.37
C ARG A 30 -7.64 -22.30 7.40
N ARG A 31 -7.33 -21.06 7.77
CA ARG A 31 -6.25 -20.72 8.72
C ARG A 31 -6.78 -20.15 10.04
N PHE A 32 -8.07 -20.29 10.31
CA PHE A 32 -8.75 -19.62 11.40
C PHE A 32 -8.12 -19.92 12.76
N ASP A 33 -7.80 -21.18 13.03
CA ASP A 33 -7.20 -21.59 14.31
C ASP A 33 -5.83 -20.95 14.53
N ARG A 34 -5.00 -20.89 13.48
CA ARG A 34 -3.69 -20.24 13.55
C ARG A 34 -3.80 -18.74 13.77
N ILE A 35 -4.78 -18.09 13.12
CA ILE A 35 -5.06 -16.65 13.31
C ILE A 35 -5.50 -16.39 14.74
N THR A 36 -6.45 -17.18 15.23
CA THR A 36 -7.02 -17.03 16.57
C THR A 36 -5.95 -17.28 17.64
N LEU A 37 -5.11 -18.29 17.47
CA LEU A 37 -3.98 -18.56 18.35
C LEU A 37 -3.01 -17.38 18.39
N ALA A 38 -2.62 -16.84 17.21
CA ALA A 38 -1.72 -15.69 17.14
C ALA A 38 -2.32 -14.43 17.80
N LEU A 39 -3.63 -14.18 17.63
CA LEU A 39 -4.32 -13.06 18.27
C LEU A 39 -4.42 -13.25 19.79
N ARG A 40 -4.62 -14.49 20.28
CA ARG A 40 -4.66 -14.80 21.71
C ARG A 40 -3.29 -14.66 22.39
N GLN A 41 -2.22 -15.03 21.67
CA GLN A 41 -0.84 -14.89 22.16
C GLN A 41 -0.35 -13.44 22.15
N MET A 42 -1.03 -12.55 21.44
CA MET A 42 -0.65 -11.16 21.32
C MET A 42 -0.92 -10.38 22.61
N PRO A 43 0.03 -9.57 23.10
CA PRO A 43 -0.19 -8.65 24.20
C PRO A 43 -1.37 -7.69 23.93
N LYS A 44 -2.20 -7.42 24.95
CA LYS A 44 -3.42 -6.59 24.81
C LYS A 44 -3.15 -5.20 24.23
N ASN A 45 -2.03 -4.58 24.61
CA ASN A 45 -1.58 -3.30 24.07
C ASN A 45 -1.33 -3.37 22.56
N MET A 46 -0.78 -4.47 22.04
CA MET A 46 -0.55 -4.63 20.60
C MET A 46 -1.86 -4.82 19.82
N LEU A 47 -2.86 -5.52 20.37
CA LEU A 47 -4.20 -5.60 19.78
C LEU A 47 -4.85 -4.21 19.66
N LEU A 48 -4.70 -3.35 20.68
CA LEU A 48 -5.18 -1.97 20.65
C LEU A 48 -4.48 -1.14 19.57
N VAL A 49 -3.16 -1.28 19.42
CA VAL A 49 -2.41 -0.61 18.34
C VAL A 49 -2.93 -1.01 16.96
N ILE A 50 -3.15 -2.30 16.71
CA ILE A 50 -3.70 -2.77 15.43
C ILE A 50 -5.09 -2.19 15.17
N ARG A 51 -5.94 -2.17 16.21
CA ARG A 51 -7.29 -1.59 16.11
C ARG A 51 -7.23 -0.10 15.77
N ASN A 52 -6.42 0.67 16.50
CA ASN A 52 -6.28 2.10 16.30
C ASN A 52 -5.75 2.44 14.91
N ILE A 53 -4.75 1.69 14.42
CA ILE A 53 -4.23 1.89 13.06
C ILE A 53 -5.34 1.66 12.03
N ASN A 54 -6.17 0.62 12.19
CA ASN A 54 -7.28 0.37 11.26
C ASN A 54 -8.33 1.50 11.31
N THR A 55 -8.67 2.01 12.49
CA THR A 55 -9.59 3.15 12.65
C THR A 55 -9.04 4.43 12.00
N ILE A 56 -7.76 4.76 12.24
CA ILE A 56 -7.12 5.93 11.60
C ILE A 56 -7.15 5.78 10.08
N ARG A 57 -6.89 4.58 9.55
CA ARG A 57 -6.95 4.34 8.10
C ARG A 57 -8.34 4.59 7.52
N ALA A 58 -9.39 4.19 8.23
CA ALA A 58 -10.78 4.41 7.83
C ALA A 58 -11.12 5.92 7.84
N ILE A 59 -10.85 6.61 8.95
CA ILE A 59 -11.06 8.06 9.07
C ILE A 59 -10.34 8.81 7.94
N ALA A 60 -9.06 8.54 7.74
CA ALA A 60 -8.31 9.25 6.70
C ALA A 60 -8.74 8.88 5.28
N LYS A 61 -9.38 7.71 5.06
CA LYS A 61 -10.01 7.38 3.77
C LYS A 61 -11.27 8.24 3.55
N ASP A 62 -12.09 8.40 4.59
CA ASP A 62 -13.29 9.24 4.53
C ASP A 62 -12.97 10.72 4.24
N HIS A 63 -11.76 11.16 4.60
CA HIS A 63 -11.23 12.51 4.33
C HIS A 63 -10.45 12.62 3.00
N GLY A 64 -10.53 11.62 2.11
CA GLY A 64 -9.88 11.68 0.79
C GLY A 64 -8.37 11.42 0.81
N ASP A 65 -7.88 10.66 1.80
CA ASP A 65 -6.47 10.30 1.97
C ASP A 65 -5.51 11.50 1.99
N PRO A 66 -5.60 12.39 2.99
CA PRO A 66 -4.83 13.64 3.04
C PRO A 66 -3.31 13.44 3.20
N VAL A 67 -2.86 12.23 3.53
CA VAL A 67 -1.46 11.91 3.80
C VAL A 67 -0.99 10.81 2.85
N ASP A 68 0.18 11.00 2.24
CA ASP A 68 0.89 9.93 1.53
C ASP A 68 1.47 8.91 2.52
N ARG A 69 0.61 7.96 2.88
CA ARG A 69 0.95 6.90 3.83
C ARG A 69 2.06 5.99 3.30
N PHE A 70 2.14 5.79 1.98
CA PHE A 70 3.13 4.90 1.38
C PHE A 70 4.54 5.43 1.63
N THR A 71 4.78 6.69 1.28
CA THR A 71 6.08 7.35 1.51
C THR A 71 6.44 7.42 2.99
N VAL A 72 5.48 7.79 3.85
CA VAL A 72 5.71 7.87 5.31
C VAL A 72 6.05 6.50 5.91
N MET A 73 5.31 5.45 5.54
CA MET A 73 5.59 4.09 6.01
C MET A 73 6.94 3.58 5.49
N ALA A 74 7.25 3.81 4.20
CA ALA A 74 8.49 3.35 3.60
C ALA A 74 9.72 4.00 4.27
N ARG A 75 9.67 5.31 4.55
CA ARG A 75 10.71 6.02 5.30
C ARG A 75 10.80 5.56 6.75
N SER A 76 9.66 5.32 7.40
CA SER A 76 9.63 4.87 8.80
C SER A 76 10.21 3.47 8.95
N ALA A 77 9.86 2.54 8.05
CA ALA A 77 10.36 1.17 8.03
C ALA A 77 11.87 1.09 7.76
N THR A 78 12.39 1.99 6.92
CA THR A 78 13.81 1.99 6.54
C THR A 78 14.68 2.88 7.44
N ARG A 79 14.10 3.64 8.38
CA ARG A 79 14.83 4.59 9.25
C ARG A 79 16.00 3.96 10.00
N GLY A 80 15.87 2.71 10.42
CA GLY A 80 16.93 1.96 11.11
C GLY A 80 17.87 1.17 10.18
N ALA A 81 17.47 0.93 8.94
CA ALA A 81 18.20 0.05 8.02
C ALA A 81 19.53 0.68 7.52
N PHE A 82 19.63 2.00 7.56
CA PHE A 82 20.80 2.75 7.07
C PHE A 82 21.73 3.24 8.18
N VAL A 83 21.41 2.97 9.46
CA VAL A 83 22.15 3.48 10.61
C VAL A 83 22.80 2.33 11.36
N ASP A 84 24.10 2.14 11.15
CA ASP A 84 24.90 1.23 11.97
C ASP A 84 25.83 2.05 12.88
N LYS A 85 25.60 1.92 14.20
CA LYS A 85 26.33 2.69 15.23
C LYS A 85 27.77 2.21 15.41
N ARG A 86 28.11 0.99 15.00
CA ARG A 86 29.45 0.39 15.17
C ARG A 86 30.26 0.35 13.87
N ALA A 87 29.75 0.99 12.81
CA ALA A 87 30.33 0.87 11.49
C ALA A 87 31.40 1.92 11.18
N GLY A 88 32.46 1.50 10.50
CA GLY A 88 33.52 2.38 9.99
C GLY A 88 33.03 3.35 8.90
N ILE A 89 33.88 4.30 8.51
CA ILE A 89 33.55 5.39 7.57
C ILE A 89 33.02 4.87 6.22
N LEU A 90 33.62 3.80 5.67
CA LEU A 90 33.19 3.17 4.42
C LEU A 90 31.78 2.58 4.51
N CYS A 91 31.45 1.94 5.63
CA CYS A 91 30.11 1.40 5.87
C CYS A 91 29.07 2.52 6.04
N LYS A 92 29.44 3.65 6.65
CA LYS A 92 28.59 4.84 6.72
C LYS A 92 28.30 5.42 5.33
N LEU A 93 29.33 5.52 4.47
CA LEU A 93 29.17 5.95 3.07
C LEU A 93 28.28 4.99 2.28
N LYS A 94 28.44 3.67 2.48
CA LYS A 94 27.58 2.66 1.86
C LYS A 94 26.12 2.81 2.31
N GLY A 95 25.87 3.03 3.61
CA GLY A 95 24.55 3.30 4.15
C GLY A 95 23.92 4.58 3.59
N LEU A 96 24.73 5.65 3.43
CA LEU A 96 24.29 6.89 2.79
C LEU A 96 23.91 6.69 1.32
N LYS A 97 24.75 5.96 0.55
CA LYS A 97 24.44 5.61 -0.84
C LYS A 97 23.12 4.86 -0.93
N GLN A 98 22.91 3.84 -0.09
CA GLN A 98 21.67 3.07 -0.05
C GLN A 98 20.46 3.94 0.28
N ARG A 99 20.59 4.88 1.23
CA ARG A 99 19.54 5.84 1.55
C ARG A 99 19.19 6.75 0.37
N ILE A 100 20.19 7.28 -0.34
CA ILE A 100 19.99 8.12 -1.53
C ILE A 100 19.30 7.31 -2.62
N THR A 101 19.79 6.10 -2.92
CA THR A 101 19.17 5.22 -3.90
C THR A 101 17.71 4.91 -3.55
N PHE A 102 17.40 4.68 -2.28
CA PHE A 102 16.04 4.46 -1.80
C PHE A 102 15.13 5.69 -2.02
N GLU A 103 15.58 6.89 -1.69
CA GLU A 103 14.80 8.11 -1.94
C GLU A 103 14.59 8.37 -3.44
N ILE A 104 15.59 8.10 -4.28
CA ILE A 104 15.45 8.18 -5.75
C ILE A 104 14.37 7.22 -6.23
N HIS A 105 14.35 5.97 -5.74
CA HIS A 105 13.29 5.02 -6.10
C HIS A 105 11.91 5.54 -5.69
N LEU A 106 11.78 6.04 -4.46
CA LEU A 106 10.52 6.61 -3.96
C LEU A 106 10.04 7.78 -4.82
N TRP A 107 10.95 8.65 -5.25
CA TRP A 107 10.65 9.78 -6.15
C TRP A 107 10.24 9.30 -7.53
N THR A 108 10.94 8.32 -8.11
CA THR A 108 10.56 7.79 -9.42
C THR A 108 9.17 7.18 -9.41
N ASP A 109 8.78 6.48 -8.34
CA ASP A 109 7.43 5.93 -8.22
C ASP A 109 6.37 7.04 -8.07
N TYR A 110 6.67 8.09 -7.32
CA TYR A 110 5.81 9.28 -7.23
C TYR A 110 5.66 9.98 -8.59
N LEU A 111 6.76 10.17 -9.33
CA LEU A 111 6.75 10.77 -10.66
C LEU A 111 5.95 9.94 -11.66
N LYS A 112 6.08 8.60 -11.63
CA LYS A 112 5.24 7.71 -12.44
C LYS A 112 3.76 7.94 -12.15
N LEU A 113 3.36 8.03 -10.88
CA LEU A 113 1.97 8.27 -10.50
C LEU A 113 1.45 9.61 -11.03
N ILE A 114 2.24 10.67 -10.93
CA ILE A 114 1.89 11.97 -11.52
C ILE A 114 1.75 11.85 -13.03
N ASN A 115 2.72 11.22 -13.71
CA ASN A 115 2.68 11.04 -15.16
C ASN A 115 1.44 10.27 -15.60
N TYR A 116 1.09 9.15 -14.94
CA TYR A 116 -0.13 8.40 -15.23
C TYR A 116 -1.39 9.25 -15.01
N ARG A 117 -1.46 10.02 -13.91
CA ARG A 117 -2.59 10.90 -13.62
C ARG A 117 -2.73 12.01 -14.67
N THR A 118 -1.63 12.61 -15.09
CA THR A 118 -1.60 13.66 -16.10
C THR A 118 -1.96 13.10 -17.48
N CYS A 119 -1.37 11.98 -17.90
CA CYS A 119 -1.76 11.29 -19.13
C CYS A 119 -3.24 10.93 -19.15
N TYR A 120 -3.79 10.40 -18.05
CA TYR A 120 -5.21 10.07 -17.97
C TYR A 120 -6.09 11.31 -18.12
N ARG A 121 -5.75 12.43 -17.46
CA ARG A 121 -6.46 13.70 -17.62
C ARG A 121 -6.40 14.24 -19.05
N LEU A 122 -5.25 14.11 -19.72
CA LEU A 122 -5.10 14.51 -21.13
C LEU A 122 -5.95 13.61 -22.04
N LEU A 123 -5.96 12.30 -21.81
CA LEU A 123 -6.78 11.36 -22.58
C LEU A 123 -8.29 11.61 -22.40
N LEU A 124 -8.72 11.97 -21.18
CA LEU A 124 -10.09 12.42 -20.91
C LEU A 124 -10.41 13.73 -21.63
N TYR A 125 -9.49 14.70 -21.65
CA TYR A 125 -9.67 15.95 -22.37
C TYR A 125 -9.86 15.73 -23.88
N PHE A 126 -9.17 14.75 -24.46
CA PHE A 126 -9.33 14.36 -25.86
C PHE A 126 -10.56 13.46 -26.14
N GLU A 127 -11.42 13.22 -25.14
CA GLU A 127 -12.59 12.29 -25.20
C GLU A 127 -12.26 10.87 -25.67
N LYS A 128 -10.97 10.50 -25.72
CA LYS A 128 -10.51 9.18 -26.19
C LYS A 128 -10.53 8.12 -25.10
N ALA A 129 -10.84 8.48 -23.86
CA ALA A 129 -10.92 7.56 -22.74
C ALA A 129 -12.31 7.62 -22.10
N PRO A 130 -12.99 6.47 -21.88
CA PRO A 130 -14.20 6.43 -21.09
C PRO A 130 -13.92 6.89 -19.66
N ASP A 131 -14.84 7.66 -19.10
CA ASP A 131 -14.75 8.16 -17.73
C ASP A 131 -14.66 6.99 -16.75
N LEU A 132 -13.66 6.99 -15.87
CA LEU A 132 -13.41 5.89 -14.95
C LEU A 132 -14.61 5.66 -14.03
N SER A 133 -15.35 6.72 -13.71
CA SER A 133 -16.59 6.69 -12.94
C SER A 133 -17.59 5.73 -13.59
N LYS A 134 -17.78 5.85 -14.91
CA LYS A 134 -18.71 5.02 -15.68
C LYS A 134 -18.25 3.58 -15.78
N ILE A 135 -16.96 3.35 -15.96
CA ILE A 135 -16.38 1.99 -15.98
C ILE A 135 -16.54 1.31 -14.61
N VAL A 136 -16.31 2.06 -13.51
CA VAL A 136 -16.49 1.55 -12.14
C VAL A 136 -17.96 1.27 -11.85
N GLU A 137 -18.90 2.10 -12.30
CA GLU A 137 -20.34 1.85 -12.21
C GLU A 137 -20.77 0.64 -13.05
N GLU A 138 -20.32 0.52 -14.30
CA GLU A 138 -20.58 -0.64 -15.17
C GLU A 138 -20.03 -1.94 -14.57
N MET A 139 -18.86 -1.88 -13.94
CA MET A 139 -18.28 -3.01 -13.21
C MET A 139 -19.02 -3.34 -11.91
N GLN A 140 -19.71 -2.37 -11.29
CA GLN A 140 -20.54 -2.58 -10.11
C GLN A 140 -21.94 -3.11 -10.47
N LEU A 141 -22.45 -2.79 -11.66
CA LEU A 141 -23.76 -3.25 -12.18
C LEU A 141 -23.72 -4.66 -12.78
N GLN A 142 -22.53 -5.19 -13.08
CA GLN A 142 -22.34 -6.58 -13.56
C GLN A 142 -22.11 -7.59 -12.43
N VAL A 143 -22.30 -7.19 -11.17
CA VAL A 143 -22.26 -8.02 -9.96
C VAL A 143 -23.66 -8.08 -9.36
#